data_AF-A0A0F9UE28-F1
#
_entry.id   AF-A0A0F9UE28-F1
#
_cell.length_a   1.000
_cell.length_b   1.000
_cell.length_c   1.000
_cell.angle_alpha   90.00
_cell.angle_beta   90.00
_cell.angle_gamma   90.00
#
_symmetry.space_group_name_H-M   'P 1'
#
loop_
_entity.id
_entity.type
_entity.pdbx_description
1 polymer ?
#
loop_
_entity_poly.entity_id
_entity_poly.type
_entity_poly.pdbx_seq_one_letter_code
_entity_poly.pdbx_strand_id
1 'polypeptide(L)'
;MGIELPEIKKYAGMFSHGLIIKIAPEIAKGILVEMFRAKKVTVKSASDWVQNNTSLWKSFEPGEQAMMKNLAEKVGNIDWLDAPWVIEAVKGDFPAVASLFLGWKKANNWLKRQVEIIRKEVVV
;
A
#
# COMPACT_ATOMS: atom_id res chain seq x y z
N MET A 1 1.28 48.42 3.31
CA MET A 1 0.13 47.53 3.62
C MET A 1 0.55 46.12 3.28
N GLY A 2 0.89 45.31 4.29
CA GLY A 2 1.17 43.91 4.09
C GLY A 2 -0.16 43.20 3.83
N ILE A 3 -0.28 42.54 2.69
CA ILE A 3 -1.41 41.64 2.45
C ILE A 3 -1.14 40.44 3.37
N GLU A 4 -1.80 40.39 4.52
CA GLU A 4 -1.90 39.14 5.27
C GLU A 4 -2.64 38.15 4.36
N LEU A 5 -1.97 37.07 3.97
CA LEU A 5 -2.49 36.04 3.06
C LEU A 5 -2.78 34.72 3.81
N PRO A 6 -3.66 34.70 4.84
CA PRO A 6 -4.09 33.45 5.45
C PRO A 6 -4.85 32.55 4.45
N GLU A 7 -5.51 33.15 3.45
CA GLU A 7 -6.26 32.41 2.44
C GLU A 7 -5.35 31.62 1.48
N ILE A 8 -4.25 32.20 0.97
CA ILE A 8 -3.37 31.50 0.02
C ILE A 8 -2.72 30.27 0.65
N LYS A 9 -2.36 30.31 1.95
CA LYS A 9 -1.84 29.13 2.67
C LYS A 9 -2.88 28.02 2.79
N LYS A 10 -4.15 28.37 3.02
CA LYS A 10 -5.27 27.41 3.09
C LYS A 10 -5.52 26.77 1.72
N TYR A 11 -5.51 27.55 0.65
CA TYR A 11 -5.63 27.03 -0.72
C TYR A 11 -4.43 26.18 -1.12
N ALA A 12 -3.19 26.62 -0.84
CA ALA A 12 -1.98 25.83 -1.08
C ALA A 12 -1.97 24.50 -0.30
N GLY A 13 -2.49 24.50 0.93
CA GLY A 13 -2.72 23.28 1.72
C GLY A 13 -3.74 22.34 1.07
N MET A 14 -4.85 22.86 0.55
CA MET A 14 -5.85 22.05 -0.18
C MET A 14 -5.33 21.52 -1.52
N PHE A 15 -4.55 22.30 -2.26
CA PHE A 15 -3.93 21.86 -3.52
C PHE A 15 -2.89 20.75 -3.30
N SER A 16 -2.05 20.89 -2.26
CA SER A 16 -1.06 19.86 -1.91
C SER A 16 -1.71 18.59 -1.35
N HIS A 17 -2.76 18.72 -0.53
CA HIS A 17 -3.53 17.58 -0.02
C HIS A 17 -4.24 16.82 -1.16
N GLY A 18 -4.89 17.54 -2.08
CA GLY A 18 -5.53 16.93 -3.26
C GLY A 18 -4.54 16.22 -4.19
N LEU A 19 -3.30 16.71 -4.29
CA LEU A 19 -2.23 16.05 -5.04
C LEU A 19 -1.70 14.80 -4.32
N ILE A 20 -1.56 14.85 -2.98
CA ILE A 20 -1.18 13.70 -2.16
C ILE A 20 -2.22 12.58 -2.28
N ILE A 21 -3.52 12.90 -2.21
CA ILE A 21 -4.60 11.90 -2.37
C ILE A 21 -4.48 11.18 -3.73
N LYS A 22 -4.19 11.92 -4.80
CA LYS A 22 -4.07 11.35 -6.16
C LYS A 22 -2.83 10.47 -6.33
N ILE A 23 -1.72 10.81 -5.69
CA ILE A 23 -0.43 10.11 -5.86
C ILE A 23 -0.22 9.02 -4.81
N ALA A 24 -1.00 9.03 -3.73
CA ALA A 24 -0.88 8.06 -2.64
C ALA A 24 -0.88 6.59 -3.09
N PRO A 25 -1.76 6.15 -4.01
CA PRO A 25 -1.69 4.79 -4.53
C PRO A 25 -0.30 4.49 -5.13
N GLU A 26 0.29 5.38 -5.93
CA GLU A 26 1.61 5.13 -6.53
C GLU A 26 2.73 5.09 -5.48
N ILE A 27 2.67 5.93 -4.44
CA ILE A 27 3.64 5.88 -3.32
C ILE A 27 3.52 4.53 -2.59
N ALA A 28 2.30 4.10 -2.25
CA ALA A 28 2.06 2.83 -1.58
C ALA A 28 2.51 1.64 -2.42
N LYS A 29 2.30 1.70 -3.74
CA LYS A 29 2.82 0.71 -4.69
C LYS A 29 4.34 0.65 -4.64
N GLY A 30 5.01 1.80 -4.65
CA GLY A 30 6.46 1.87 -4.52
C GLY A 30 6.96 1.16 -3.25
N ILE A 31 6.36 1.47 -2.10
CA ILE A 31 6.72 0.83 -0.82
C ILE A 31 6.52 -0.70 -0.88
N LEU A 32 5.39 -1.14 -1.44
CA LEU A 32 5.09 -2.57 -1.57
C LEU A 32 6.08 -3.30 -2.49
N VAL A 33 6.37 -2.72 -3.66
CA VAL A 33 7.29 -3.30 -4.65
C VAL A 33 8.71 -3.37 -4.11
N GLU A 34 9.18 -2.31 -3.44
CA GLU A 34 10.51 -2.32 -2.82
C GLU A 34 10.60 -3.36 -1.71
N MET A 35 9.56 -3.53 -0.88
CA MET A 35 9.53 -4.58 0.13
C MET A 35 9.63 -5.98 -0.52
N PHE A 36 8.87 -6.23 -1.60
CA PHE A 36 8.93 -7.51 -2.32
C PHE A 36 10.32 -7.74 -2.93
N ARG A 37 10.96 -6.69 -3.45
CA ARG A 37 12.29 -6.76 -4.04
C ARG A 37 13.36 -7.01 -2.99
N ALA A 38 13.33 -6.26 -1.88
CA ALA A 38 14.25 -6.41 -0.75
C ALA A 38 14.20 -7.84 -0.16
N LYS A 39 13.00 -8.42 -0.06
CA LYS A 39 12.80 -9.79 0.41
C LYS A 39 12.96 -10.87 -0.66
N LYS A 40 13.31 -10.49 -1.90
CA LYS A 40 13.46 -11.40 -3.04
C LYS A 40 12.25 -12.33 -3.20
N VAL A 41 11.05 -11.75 -3.15
CA VAL A 41 9.81 -12.52 -3.20
C VAL A 41 9.71 -13.27 -4.52
N THR A 42 9.47 -14.58 -4.42
CA THR A 42 9.22 -15.48 -5.54
C THR A 42 7.84 -16.10 -5.39
N VAL A 43 7.37 -16.82 -6.42
CA VAL A 43 6.12 -17.62 -6.32
C VAL A 43 6.21 -18.62 -5.17
N LYS A 44 7.37 -19.24 -4.95
CA LYS A 44 7.58 -20.19 -3.86
C LYS A 44 7.41 -19.50 -2.51
N SER A 45 8.15 -18.43 -2.23
CA SER A 45 8.05 -17.73 -0.95
C SER A 45 6.67 -17.10 -0.72
N ALA A 46 6.04 -16.57 -1.77
CA ALA A 46 4.66 -16.07 -1.67
C ALA A 46 3.66 -17.20 -1.39
N SER A 47 3.87 -18.39 -1.97
CA SER A 47 3.07 -19.58 -1.65
C SER A 47 3.27 -20.00 -0.20
N ASP A 48 4.50 -19.98 0.30
CA ASP A 48 4.81 -20.28 1.70
C ASP A 48 4.12 -19.29 2.65
N TRP A 49 4.08 -18.00 2.30
CA TRP A 49 3.31 -17.00 3.07
C TRP A 49 1.82 -17.34 3.13
N VAL A 50 1.23 -17.72 2.00
CA VAL A 50 -0.19 -18.11 1.93
C VAL A 50 -0.46 -19.38 2.73
N GLN A 51 0.44 -20.37 2.66
CA GLN A 51 0.29 -21.65 3.36
C GLN A 51 0.42 -21.48 4.88
N ASN A 52 1.40 -20.70 5.32
CA ASN A 52 1.70 -20.45 6.74
C ASN A 52 0.88 -19.30 7.33
N ASN A 53 0.04 -18.66 6.53
CA ASN A 53 -0.73 -17.47 6.92
C ASN A 53 0.16 -16.34 7.48
N THR A 54 1.35 -16.17 6.89
CA THR A 54 2.30 -15.12 7.27
C THR A 54 1.64 -13.75 7.09
N SER A 55 1.94 -12.81 8.00
CA SER A 55 1.41 -11.45 7.90
C SER A 55 2.22 -10.63 6.90
N LEU A 56 1.52 -10.03 5.93
CA LEU A 56 2.13 -9.11 4.98
C LEU A 56 2.56 -7.81 5.68
N TRP A 57 1.72 -7.29 6.59
CA TRP A 57 2.03 -6.11 7.38
C TRP A 57 3.33 -6.26 8.19
N LYS A 58 3.47 -7.37 8.91
CA LYS A 58 4.69 -7.65 9.68
C LYS A 58 5.92 -7.94 8.83
N SER A 59 5.74 -8.12 7.52
CA SER A 59 6.85 -8.27 6.59
C SER A 59 7.45 -6.90 6.23
N PHE A 60 6.68 -5.81 6.28
CA PHE A 60 7.26 -4.48 6.09
C PHE A 60 8.26 -4.16 7.18
N GLU A 61 9.37 -3.53 6.81
CA GLU A 61 10.31 -2.97 7.77
C GLU A 61 9.65 -1.81 8.55
N PRO A 62 10.11 -1.49 9.78
CA PRO A 62 9.50 -0.43 10.59
C PRO A 62 9.39 0.93 9.87
N GLY A 63 10.38 1.27 9.04
CA GLY A 63 10.37 2.48 8.22
C GLY A 63 9.26 2.48 7.16
N GLU A 64 9.02 1.34 6.51
CA GLU A 64 7.97 1.18 5.50
C GLU A 64 6.57 1.22 6.13
N GLN A 65 6.43 0.59 7.31
CA GLN A 65 5.19 0.66 8.10
C GLN A 65 4.87 2.11 8.47
N ALA A 66 5.87 2.87 8.95
CA ALA A 66 5.71 4.29 9.26
C ALA A 66 5.35 5.13 8.03
N MET A 67 5.95 4.85 6.87
CA MET A 67 5.59 5.53 5.62
C MET A 67 4.14 5.26 5.21
N MET A 68 3.68 4.01 5.31
CA MET A 68 2.28 3.64 5.01
C MET A 68 1.28 4.28 5.97
N LYS A 69 1.59 4.34 7.28
CA LYS A 69 0.77 5.06 8.28
C LYS A 69 0.68 6.55 7.98
N ASN A 70 1.83 7.22 7.80
CA ASN A 70 1.88 8.63 7.45
C ASN A 70 1.11 8.95 6.15
N LEU A 71 1.16 8.04 5.18
CA LEU A 71 0.41 8.20 3.93
C LEU A 71 -1.10 8.07 4.18
N ALA A 72 -1.53 7.06 4.93
CA ALA A 72 -2.94 6.87 5.27
C ALA A 72 -3.51 8.08 6.04
N GLU A 73 -2.78 8.59 7.04
CA GLU A 73 -3.15 9.78 7.80
C GLU A 73 -3.32 11.02 6.90
N LYS A 74 -2.38 11.22 5.96
CA LYS A 74 -2.42 12.36 5.03
C LYS A 74 -3.51 12.29 3.99
N VAL A 75 -4.01 11.10 3.67
CA VAL A 75 -4.99 10.88 2.60
C VAL A 75 -6.39 10.74 3.18
N GLY A 76 -6.52 10.28 4.43
CA GLY A 76 -7.77 10.10 5.16
C GLY A 76 -8.63 8.93 4.67
N ASN A 77 -8.65 8.67 3.36
CA ASN A 77 -9.33 7.52 2.74
C ASN A 77 -8.34 6.59 2.02
N ILE A 78 -8.35 5.31 2.39
CA ILE A 78 -7.54 4.24 1.81
C ILE A 78 -8.36 3.14 1.12
N ASP A 79 -9.58 3.44 0.68
CA ASP A 79 -10.47 2.49 0.00
C ASP A 79 -9.86 1.88 -1.26
N TRP A 80 -8.92 2.59 -1.89
CA TRP A 80 -8.14 2.12 -3.02
C TRP A 80 -7.16 0.98 -2.66
N LEU A 81 -6.78 0.80 -1.40
CA LEU A 81 -5.88 -0.26 -0.95
C LEU A 81 -6.65 -1.57 -0.85
N ASP A 82 -7.01 -2.20 -1.96
CA ASP A 82 -7.72 -3.48 -2.00
C ASP A 82 -6.88 -4.61 -2.62
N ALA A 83 -7.38 -5.85 -2.61
CA ALA A 83 -6.64 -6.98 -3.18
C ALA A 83 -6.40 -6.83 -4.71
N PRO A 84 -7.39 -6.42 -5.54
CA PRO A 84 -7.15 -6.09 -6.95
C PRO A 84 -6.03 -5.06 -7.15
N TRP A 85 -6.02 -3.98 -6.38
CA TRP A 85 -4.99 -2.95 -6.43
C TRP A 85 -3.61 -3.53 -6.08
N VAL A 86 -3.50 -4.35 -5.02
CA VAL A 86 -2.22 -5.00 -4.67
C VAL A 86 -1.71 -5.88 -5.81
N ILE A 87 -2.61 -6.66 -6.43
CA ILE A 87 -2.25 -7.53 -7.56
C ILE A 87 -1.71 -6.69 -8.72
N GLU A 88 -2.41 -5.62 -9.11
CA GLU A 88 -1.96 -4.74 -10.19
C GLU A 88 -0.67 -3.98 -9.81
N ALA A 89 -0.50 -3.60 -8.55
CA ALA A 89 0.70 -2.92 -8.04
C ALA A 89 1.95 -3.77 -8.23
N VAL A 90 1.88 -5.08 -7.97
CA VAL A 90 3.04 -5.99 -8.09
C VAL A 90 3.15 -6.67 -9.44
N LYS A 91 2.14 -6.57 -10.32
CA LYS A 91 2.10 -7.29 -11.61
C LYS A 91 3.22 -6.91 -12.57
N GLY A 92 3.65 -5.65 -12.56
CA GLY A 92 4.73 -5.16 -13.41
C GLY A 92 6.08 -5.80 -13.07
N ASP A 93 6.42 -5.84 -11.78
CA ASP A 93 7.71 -6.34 -11.29
C ASP A 93 7.70 -7.84 -10.96
N PHE A 94 6.55 -8.38 -10.55
CA PHE A 94 6.36 -9.75 -10.07
C PHE A 94 5.16 -10.44 -10.74
N PRO A 95 5.14 -10.58 -12.09
CA PRO A 95 3.98 -11.09 -12.83
C PRO A 95 3.57 -12.52 -12.41
N ALA A 96 4.54 -13.36 -12.06
CA ALA A 96 4.26 -14.72 -11.60
C ALA A 96 3.60 -14.75 -10.21
N VAL A 97 3.97 -13.81 -9.32
CA VAL A 97 3.34 -13.66 -8.00
C VAL A 97 1.93 -13.08 -8.13
N ALA A 98 1.74 -12.09 -9.01
CA ALA A 98 0.40 -11.62 -9.36
C ALA A 98 -0.48 -12.75 -9.91
N SER A 99 0.08 -13.58 -10.80
CA SER A 99 -0.61 -14.77 -11.34
C SER A 99 -0.99 -15.78 -10.26
N LEU A 100 -0.14 -15.97 -9.24
CA LEU A 100 -0.47 -16.80 -8.07
C LEU A 100 -1.71 -16.27 -7.35
N PHE A 101 -1.77 -14.96 -7.07
CA PHE A 101 -2.91 -14.34 -6.37
C PHE A 101 -4.20 -14.33 -7.20
N LEU A 102 -4.10 -14.34 -8.53
CA LEU A 102 -5.24 -14.43 -9.44
C LEU A 102 -5.73 -15.87 -9.63
N GLY A 103 -4.82 -16.82 -9.86
CA GLY A 103 -5.14 -18.20 -10.21
C GLY A 103 -5.45 -19.09 -9.02
N TRP A 104 -4.94 -18.76 -7.82
CA TRP A 104 -5.13 -19.59 -6.63
C TRP A 104 -6.10 -18.95 -5.63
N LYS A 105 -7.31 -19.53 -5.52
CA LYS A 105 -8.38 -19.04 -4.62
C LYS A 105 -7.92 -18.84 -3.17
N LYS A 106 -7.08 -19.74 -2.64
CA LYS A 106 -6.54 -19.61 -1.26
C LYS A 106 -5.61 -18.41 -1.14
N ALA A 107 -4.75 -18.16 -2.13
CA ALA A 107 -3.87 -16.99 -2.16
C ALA A 107 -4.66 -15.69 -2.28
N ASN A 108 -5.69 -15.65 -3.13
CA ASN A 108 -6.58 -14.49 -3.25
C ASN A 108 -7.29 -14.17 -1.92
N ASN A 109 -7.83 -15.18 -1.26
CA ASN A 109 -8.49 -15.03 0.04
C ASN A 109 -7.51 -14.64 1.16
N TRP A 110 -6.28 -15.16 1.12
CA TRP A 110 -5.22 -14.72 2.02
C TRP A 110 -4.90 -13.25 1.78
N LEU A 111 -4.71 -12.83 0.53
CA LEU A 111 -4.37 -11.45 0.18
C LEU A 111 -5.45 -10.47 0.64
N LYS A 112 -6.74 -10.78 0.40
CA LYS A 112 -7.87 -9.98 0.90
C LYS A 112 -7.80 -9.75 2.40
N ARG A 113 -7.57 -10.82 3.18
CA ARG A 113 -7.40 -10.72 4.63
C ARG A 113 -6.17 -9.90 5.04
N GLN A 114 -5.04 -10.06 4.33
CA GLN A 114 -3.85 -9.26 4.61
C GLN A 114 -4.08 -7.78 4.34
N VAL A 115 -4.80 -7.44 3.28
CA VAL A 115 -5.17 -6.06 2.98
C VAL A 115 -6.08 -5.48 4.07
N GLU A 116 -7.07 -6.24 4.56
CA GLU A 116 -7.89 -5.82 5.69
C GLU A 116 -7.06 -5.59 6.97
N ILE A 117 -6.06 -6.43 7.22
CA ILE A 117 -5.12 -6.24 8.34
C ILE A 117 -4.35 -4.94 8.15
N ILE A 118 -3.76 -4.71 6.97
CA ILE A 118 -3.00 -3.47 6.70
C ILE A 118 -3.90 -2.26 6.88
N ARG A 119 -5.13 -2.27 6.34
CA ARG A 119 -6.09 -1.16 6.51
C ARG A 119 -6.36 -0.84 7.98
N LYS A 120 -6.49 -1.86 8.84
CA LYS A 120 -6.66 -1.64 10.29
C LYS A 120 -5.40 -1.05 10.90
N GLU A 121 -4.24 -1.58 10.56
CA GLU A 121 -2.96 -1.15 11.14
C GLU A 121 -2.58 0.28 10.75
N VAL A 122 -2.98 0.77 9.57
CA VAL A 122 -2.62 2.13 9.11
C VAL A 122 -3.62 3.22 9.52
N VAL A 123 -4.81 2.85 9.99
CA VAL A 123 -5.85 3.79 10.45
C VAL A 123 -5.86 3.93 11.99
N VAL A 124 -5.06 3.11 12.68
CA VAL A 124 -4.82 3.15 14.14
C VAL A 124 -3.69 4.09 14.49
#